data_AF-A0A944BBJ6-F1
#
_entry.id   AF-A0A944BBJ6-F1
#
_cell.length_a   1.000
_cell.length_b   1.000
_cell.length_c   1.000
_cell.angle_alpha   90.00
_cell.angle_beta   90.00
_cell.angle_gamma   90.00
#
_symmetry.space_group_name_H-M   'P 1'
#
loop_
_entity.id
_entity.type
_entity.pdbx_description
1 polymer ?
#
loop_
_entity_poly.entity_id
_entity_poly.type
_entity_poly.pdbx_seq_one_letter_code
_entity_poly.pdbx_strand_id
1 'polypeptide(L)'
;MIKPYPIGRQDFKAIIEDGYAYVDKTERMYEMIKNRTFVFLSRPRRFGKSLLVNTLQQYFEGNKELFKDLKISRLEKDWIKYPVFRFDMSECKDMDVDGIKASIASTLKIYEDQYGISCEDKENGLRFKKLIRSVCSQTGRKAVVLIDEYDSPLLAHLHDGKLADVKPVLQELYQQVKVNEQYEQFVFITGISRFSQVSIFSTLNNLVNISMDPRFDDICGISSDELMKNFKDGISQLAERYNCSFDEMYQKLKNKYDGYHFSYDSKDIFNPLSVLSSLDFKELKNFWFETATSSYVIDHLKKHNA
;
A
#
# COMPACT_ATOMS: atom_id res chain seq x y z
N MET A 1 -17.62 0.74 24.31
CA MET A 1 -17.85 -0.28 23.26
C MET A 1 -16.56 -0.42 22.46
N ILE A 2 -16.15 -1.66 22.18
CA ILE A 2 -14.97 -1.93 21.34
C ILE A 2 -15.28 -1.50 19.91
N LYS A 3 -14.36 -0.76 19.27
CA LYS A 3 -14.49 -0.38 17.86
C LYS A 3 -14.35 -1.63 16.96
N PRO A 4 -15.12 -1.75 15.87
CA PRO A 4 -14.96 -2.87 14.95
C PRO A 4 -13.56 -2.87 14.32
N TYR A 5 -13.04 -4.06 14.00
CA TYR A 5 -11.72 -4.19 13.38
C TYR A 5 -11.80 -4.10 11.85
N PRO A 6 -10.92 -3.33 11.19
CA PRO A 6 -10.98 -3.13 9.73
C PRO A 6 -10.33 -4.30 8.97
N ILE A 7 -10.79 -5.53 9.21
CA ILE A 7 -10.21 -6.74 8.61
C ILE A 7 -10.40 -6.71 7.10
N GLY A 8 -9.29 -6.65 6.36
CA GLY A 8 -9.30 -6.59 4.90
C GLY A 8 -9.80 -5.27 4.30
N ARG A 9 -10.21 -4.29 5.13
CA ARG A 9 -10.66 -2.98 4.66
C ARG A 9 -9.47 -2.07 4.39
N GLN A 10 -9.47 -1.42 3.23
CA GLN A 10 -8.37 -0.56 2.77
C GLN A 10 -8.81 0.88 2.50
N ASP A 11 -10.12 1.14 2.51
CA ASP A 11 -10.70 2.47 2.39
C ASP A 11 -10.54 3.22 3.72
N PHE A 12 -9.59 4.16 3.75
CA PHE A 12 -9.30 4.99 4.91
C PHE A 12 -10.49 5.86 5.29
N LYS A 13 -11.16 6.47 4.32
CA LYS A 13 -12.34 7.31 4.58
C LYS A 13 -13.39 6.52 5.34
N ALA A 14 -13.71 5.34 4.83
CA ALA A 14 -14.76 4.53 5.43
C ALA A 14 -14.34 3.91 6.78
N ILE A 15 -13.05 3.60 6.97
CA ILE A 15 -12.52 3.20 8.30
C ILE A 15 -12.76 4.31 9.34
N ILE A 16 -12.51 5.57 8.99
CA ILE A 16 -12.68 6.70 9.91
C ILE A 16 -14.17 7.01 10.13
N GLU A 17 -14.96 7.12 9.07
CA GLU A 17 -16.39 7.51 9.13
C GLU A 17 -17.24 6.44 9.82
N ASP A 18 -16.99 5.15 9.57
CA ASP A 18 -17.72 4.04 10.19
C ASP A 18 -17.19 3.69 11.60
N GLY A 19 -16.19 4.43 12.10
CA GLY A 19 -15.70 4.29 13.48
C GLY A 19 -14.88 3.03 13.77
N TYR A 20 -14.21 2.45 12.77
CA TYR A 20 -13.33 1.30 12.95
C TYR A 20 -12.10 1.64 13.80
N ALA A 21 -11.49 0.61 14.39
CA ALA A 21 -10.21 0.72 15.04
C ALA A 21 -9.12 1.05 14.00
N TYR A 22 -8.48 2.21 14.14
CA TYR A 22 -7.41 2.67 13.24
C TYR A 22 -6.13 2.92 14.05
N VAL A 23 -5.03 2.29 13.64
CA VAL A 23 -3.71 2.54 14.21
C VAL A 23 -3.09 3.72 13.46
N ASP A 24 -2.95 4.84 14.15
CA ASP A 24 -2.53 6.11 13.53
C ASP A 24 -1.04 6.13 13.18
N LYS A 25 -0.75 6.07 11.87
CA LYS A 25 0.59 6.16 11.25
C LYS A 25 0.90 7.53 10.64
N THR A 26 0.00 8.51 10.81
CA THR A 26 0.00 9.73 9.99
C THR A 26 1.18 10.67 10.28
N GLU A 27 1.80 10.58 11.45
CA GLU A 27 3.05 11.29 11.79
C GLU A 27 4.23 10.80 10.92
N ARG A 28 4.45 9.48 10.83
CA ARG A 28 5.49 8.91 9.96
C ARG A 28 5.20 9.16 8.47
N MET A 29 3.93 9.10 8.09
CA MET A 29 3.50 9.48 6.74
C MET A 29 3.88 10.94 6.44
N TYR A 30 3.65 11.85 7.37
CA TYR A 30 4.01 13.26 7.23
C TYR A 30 5.52 13.47 7.09
N GLU A 31 6.32 12.83 7.95
CA GLU A 31 7.78 12.85 7.87
C GLU A 31 8.30 12.33 6.52
N MET A 32 7.69 11.26 5.99
CA MET A 32 8.01 10.71 4.68
C MET A 32 7.77 11.74 3.57
N ILE A 33 6.60 12.37 3.55
CA ILE A 33 6.19 13.32 2.52
C ILE A 33 7.05 14.59 2.53
N LYS A 34 7.46 15.09 3.71
CA LYS A 34 8.27 16.32 3.80
C LYS A 34 9.74 16.10 3.39
N ASN A 35 10.25 14.88 3.49
CA ASN A 35 11.67 14.61 3.29
C ASN A 35 11.99 13.90 1.96
N ARG A 36 10.99 13.43 1.22
CA ARG A 36 11.16 12.61 0.02
C ARG A 36 10.10 12.93 -1.03
N THR A 37 10.51 12.99 -2.29
CA THR A 37 9.57 13.11 -3.42
C THR A 37 9.27 11.75 -4.03
N PHE A 38 10.29 10.91 -4.27
CA PHE A 38 10.15 9.59 -4.90
C PHE A 38 10.40 8.50 -3.88
N VAL A 39 9.34 7.80 -3.48
CA VAL A 39 9.38 6.81 -2.40
C VAL A 39 8.95 5.45 -2.90
N PHE A 40 9.72 4.44 -2.51
CA PHE A 40 9.36 3.05 -2.67
C PHE A 40 9.23 2.34 -1.33
N LEU A 41 8.13 1.61 -1.13
CA LEU A 41 7.90 0.75 0.02
C LEU A 41 7.56 -0.68 -0.39
N SER A 42 8.39 -1.64 0.02
CA SER A 42 8.09 -3.07 -0.04
C SER A 42 7.75 -3.58 1.36
N ARG A 43 6.61 -4.26 1.45
CA ARG A 43 6.20 -5.04 2.63
C ARG A 43 5.51 -6.33 2.18
N PRO A 44 5.53 -7.39 2.99
CA PRO A 44 4.77 -8.60 2.70
C PRO A 44 3.27 -8.30 2.47
N ARG A 45 2.55 -9.28 1.91
CA ARG A 45 1.10 -9.17 1.71
C ARG A 45 0.41 -8.86 3.05
N ARG A 46 -0.65 -8.05 3.01
CA ARG A 46 -1.50 -7.72 4.17
C ARG A 46 -0.88 -6.89 5.30
N PHE A 47 0.21 -6.19 5.01
CA PHE A 47 0.82 -5.25 5.95
C PHE A 47 0.18 -3.86 5.98
N GLY A 48 -0.93 -3.64 5.26
CA GLY A 48 -1.59 -2.33 5.23
C GLY A 48 -1.04 -1.36 4.19
N LYS A 49 -0.27 -1.83 3.20
CA LYS A 49 0.28 -1.01 2.10
C LYS A 49 -0.82 -0.24 1.36
N SER A 50 -1.88 -0.92 0.94
CA SER A 50 -3.00 -0.31 0.22
C SER A 50 -3.79 0.68 1.08
N LEU A 51 -3.91 0.41 2.39
CA LEU A 51 -4.48 1.37 3.35
C LEU A 51 -3.60 2.63 3.43
N LEU A 52 -2.27 2.48 3.47
CA LEU A 52 -1.35 3.62 3.44
C LEU A 52 -1.48 4.41 2.12
N VAL A 53 -1.57 3.75 0.97
CA VAL A 53 -1.82 4.39 -0.33
C VAL A 53 -3.12 5.17 -0.32
N ASN A 54 -4.21 4.58 0.20
CA ASN A 54 -5.50 5.27 0.29
C ASN A 54 -5.44 6.45 1.27
N THR A 55 -4.74 6.30 2.40
CA THR A 55 -4.50 7.40 3.35
C THR A 55 -3.73 8.56 2.70
N LEU A 56 -2.69 8.26 1.92
CA LEU A 56 -1.94 9.24 1.13
C LEU A 56 -2.84 9.95 0.11
N GLN A 57 -3.68 9.20 -0.60
CA GLN A 57 -4.65 9.75 -1.55
C GLN A 57 -5.57 10.76 -0.85
N GLN A 58 -6.20 10.36 0.26
CA GLN A 58 -7.11 11.23 1.02
C GLN A 58 -6.40 12.48 1.57
N TYR A 59 -5.14 12.34 1.97
CA TYR A 59 -4.32 13.47 2.42
C TYR A 59 -4.06 14.47 1.29
N PHE A 60 -3.56 14.02 0.13
CA PHE A 60 -3.24 14.89 -1.00
C PHE A 60 -4.46 15.47 -1.71
N GLU A 61 -5.61 14.80 -1.64
CA GLU A 61 -6.90 15.34 -2.11
C GLU A 61 -7.45 16.45 -1.18
N GLY A 62 -6.81 16.67 -0.02
CA GLY A 62 -7.15 17.75 0.91
C GLY A 62 -8.32 17.42 1.84
N ASN A 63 -8.64 16.15 2.07
CA ASN A 63 -9.79 15.71 2.87
C ASN A 63 -9.52 15.83 4.39
N LYS A 64 -9.24 17.05 4.86
CA LYS A 64 -8.82 17.40 6.23
C LYS A 64 -9.67 16.78 7.33
N GLU A 65 -10.99 16.74 7.14
CA GLU A 65 -11.92 16.24 8.17
C GLU A 65 -11.67 14.78 8.55
N LEU A 66 -11.13 13.96 7.63
CA LEU A 66 -10.78 12.56 7.90
C LEU A 66 -9.58 12.43 8.86
N PHE A 67 -8.81 13.50 9.05
CA PHE A 67 -7.58 13.48 9.83
C PHE A 67 -7.66 14.25 11.14
N LYS A 68 -8.81 14.87 11.47
CA LYS A 68 -8.96 15.82 12.58
C LYS A 68 -8.48 15.30 13.95
N ASP A 69 -8.62 14.00 14.20
CA ASP A 69 -8.24 13.35 15.47
C ASP A 69 -6.92 12.56 15.37
N LEU A 70 -6.24 12.64 14.22
CA LEU A 70 -4.98 11.94 13.95
C LEU A 70 -3.79 12.89 14.19
N LYS A 71 -2.62 12.32 14.44
CA LYS A 71 -1.38 13.05 14.75
C LYS A 71 -1.05 14.11 13.69
N ILE A 72 -1.25 13.80 12.40
CA ILE A 72 -0.98 14.74 11.30
C ILE A 72 -1.78 16.04 11.37
N SER A 73 -2.96 16.07 12.00
CA SER A 73 -3.73 17.31 12.20
C SER A 73 -2.97 18.40 12.95
N ARG A 74 -2.01 17.99 13.79
CA ARG A 74 -1.16 18.89 14.57
C ARG A 74 0.10 19.33 13.80
N LEU A 75 0.41 18.64 12.71
CA LEU A 75 1.62 18.83 11.90
C LEU A 75 1.33 19.59 10.61
N GLU A 76 0.31 19.18 9.85
CA GLU A 76 -0.09 19.83 8.58
C GLU A 76 -1.05 20.99 8.84
N LYS A 77 -0.70 22.17 8.31
CA LYS A 77 -1.44 23.41 8.49
C LYS A 77 -2.12 23.90 7.22
N ASP A 78 -1.54 23.62 6.06
CA ASP A 78 -1.96 24.23 4.80
C ASP A 78 -3.06 23.42 4.10
N TRP A 79 -3.06 22.09 4.29
CA TRP A 79 -4.05 21.17 3.69
C TRP A 79 -4.30 21.41 2.19
N ILE A 80 -3.21 21.66 1.47
CA ILE A 80 -3.25 21.98 0.04
C ILE A 80 -3.77 20.77 -0.73
N LYS A 81 -4.76 21.00 -1.60
CA LYS A 81 -5.27 20.00 -2.54
C LYS A 81 -4.35 19.89 -3.76
N TYR A 82 -3.99 18.65 -4.10
CA TYR A 82 -3.20 18.29 -5.27
C TYR A 82 -4.00 17.39 -6.21
N PRO A 83 -3.72 17.42 -7.53
CA PRO A 83 -4.19 16.40 -8.44
C PRO A 83 -3.49 15.07 -8.12
N VAL A 84 -4.27 14.00 -7.90
CA VAL A 84 -3.76 12.67 -7.54
C VAL A 84 -4.11 11.66 -8.64
N PHE A 85 -3.09 10.97 -9.14
CA PHE A 85 -3.22 9.83 -10.04
C PHE A 85 -2.87 8.56 -9.27
N ARG A 86 -3.82 7.63 -9.20
CA ARG A 86 -3.68 6.35 -8.52
C ARG A 86 -3.83 5.21 -9.53
N PHE A 87 -2.88 4.28 -9.49
CA PHE A 87 -2.92 3.04 -10.25
C PHE A 87 -2.89 1.87 -9.27
N ASP A 88 -3.91 1.04 -9.29
CA ASP A 88 -3.96 -0.21 -8.54
C ASP A 88 -3.65 -1.37 -9.49
N MET A 89 -2.39 -1.82 -9.49
CA MET A 89 -1.96 -2.85 -10.43
C MET A 89 -2.41 -4.26 -10.01
N SER A 90 -3.09 -4.40 -8.86
CA SER A 90 -3.72 -5.67 -8.46
C SER A 90 -4.88 -6.06 -9.37
N GLU A 91 -5.55 -5.06 -9.99
CA GLU A 91 -6.62 -5.27 -10.97
C GLU A 91 -6.11 -5.96 -12.25
N CYS A 92 -4.83 -5.79 -12.56
CA CYS A 92 -4.16 -6.35 -13.74
C CYS A 92 -3.55 -7.74 -13.53
N LYS A 93 -3.72 -8.34 -12.34
CA LYS A 93 -2.96 -9.53 -11.92
C LYS A 93 -3.06 -10.70 -12.92
N ASP A 94 -4.27 -11.08 -13.30
CA ASP A 94 -4.52 -12.28 -14.12
C ASP A 94 -4.90 -11.92 -15.58
N MET A 95 -4.49 -10.73 -16.04
CA MET A 95 -4.77 -10.23 -17.39
C MET A 95 -3.59 -10.47 -18.34
N ASP A 96 -3.88 -10.75 -19.60
CA ASP A 96 -2.84 -10.74 -20.64
C ASP A 96 -2.37 -9.31 -20.96
N VAL A 97 -1.39 -9.21 -21.85
CA VAL A 97 -0.74 -7.94 -22.23
C VAL A 97 -1.77 -6.89 -22.68
N ASP A 98 -2.77 -7.29 -23.47
CA ASP A 98 -3.77 -6.36 -23.99
C ASP A 98 -4.79 -5.98 -22.91
N GLY A 99 -5.14 -6.91 -22.02
CA GLY A 99 -5.94 -6.62 -20.83
C GLY A 99 -5.25 -5.62 -19.89
N ILE A 100 -3.94 -5.77 -19.65
CA ILE A 100 -3.16 -4.81 -18.85
C ILE A 100 -3.15 -3.42 -19.51
N LYS A 101 -2.91 -3.35 -20.83
CA LYS A 101 -3.00 -2.08 -21.57
C LYS A 101 -4.39 -1.47 -21.47
N ALA A 102 -5.45 -2.26 -21.59
CA ALA A 102 -6.83 -1.79 -21.50
C ALA A 102 -7.18 -1.27 -20.09
N SER A 103 -6.73 -1.95 -19.03
CA SER A 103 -6.93 -1.50 -17.64
C SER A 103 -6.22 -0.17 -17.36
N ILE A 104 -4.96 -0.03 -17.79
CA ILE A 104 -4.23 1.25 -17.71
C ILE A 104 -4.96 2.32 -18.52
N ALA A 105 -5.40 2.00 -19.74
CA ALA A 105 -6.12 2.93 -20.61
C ALA A 105 -7.45 3.41 -20.00
N SER A 106 -8.17 2.52 -19.33
CA SER A 106 -9.40 2.81 -18.59
C SER A 106 -9.13 3.74 -17.40
N THR A 107 -8.09 3.45 -16.63
CA THR A 107 -7.66 4.30 -15.51
C THR A 107 -7.30 5.71 -15.99
N LEU A 108 -6.53 5.81 -17.07
CA LEU A 108 -6.20 7.10 -17.69
C LEU A 108 -7.46 7.84 -18.17
N LYS A 109 -8.43 7.11 -18.74
CA LYS A 109 -9.67 7.68 -19.22
C LYS A 109 -10.49 8.31 -18.09
N ILE A 110 -10.55 7.69 -16.92
CA ILE A 110 -11.20 8.27 -15.73
C ILE A 110 -10.63 9.65 -15.41
N TYR A 111 -9.30 9.78 -15.40
CA TYR A 111 -8.65 11.04 -15.11
C TYR A 111 -8.77 12.06 -16.24
N GLU A 112 -8.66 11.62 -17.50
CA GLU A 112 -8.94 12.43 -18.68
C GLU A 112 -10.35 13.05 -18.58
N ASP A 113 -11.36 12.25 -18.25
CA ASP A 113 -12.74 12.72 -18.09
C ASP A 113 -12.89 13.64 -16.88
N GLN A 114 -12.26 13.30 -15.75
CA GLN A 114 -12.28 14.12 -14.53
C GLN A 114 -11.76 15.54 -14.76
N TYR A 115 -10.72 15.71 -15.57
CA TYR A 115 -10.10 17.00 -15.85
C TYR A 115 -10.53 17.64 -17.18
N GLY A 116 -11.37 16.94 -17.97
CA GLY A 116 -11.82 17.41 -19.29
C GLY A 116 -10.70 17.44 -20.33
N ILE A 117 -9.74 16.51 -20.25
CA ILE A 117 -8.59 16.42 -21.14
C ILE A 117 -8.83 15.29 -22.15
N SER A 118 -8.79 15.61 -23.44
CA SER A 118 -8.83 14.59 -24.49
C SER A 118 -7.42 14.27 -24.95
N CYS A 119 -7.05 12.99 -24.90
CA CYS A 119 -5.78 12.47 -25.41
C CYS A 119 -6.05 11.48 -26.55
N GLU A 120 -5.60 11.79 -27.76
CA GLU A 120 -5.80 10.96 -28.96
C GLU A 120 -4.68 9.94 -29.19
N ASP A 121 -3.62 9.98 -28.36
CA ASP A 121 -2.49 9.05 -28.48
C ASP A 121 -2.94 7.61 -28.19
N LYS A 122 -2.41 6.65 -28.96
CA LYS A 122 -2.73 5.23 -28.76
C LYS A 122 -1.94 4.63 -27.60
N GLU A 123 -0.75 5.15 -27.37
CA GLU A 123 0.21 4.68 -26.37
C GLU A 123 -0.12 5.26 -24.99
N ASN A 124 -0.36 4.38 -24.01
CA ASN A 124 -0.73 4.77 -22.65
C ASN A 124 0.32 5.63 -21.97
N GLY A 125 1.62 5.40 -22.23
CA GLY A 125 2.68 6.23 -21.68
C GLY A 125 2.58 7.67 -22.20
N LEU A 126 2.33 7.87 -23.49
CA LEU A 126 2.22 9.21 -24.04
C LEU A 126 0.96 9.94 -23.53
N ARG A 127 -0.16 9.22 -23.41
CA ARG A 127 -1.39 9.72 -22.77
C ARG A 127 -1.10 10.17 -21.34
N PHE A 128 -0.47 9.33 -20.52
CA PHE A 128 -0.17 9.66 -19.13
C PHE A 128 0.76 10.87 -19.00
N LYS A 129 1.79 10.95 -19.86
CA LYS A 129 2.70 12.10 -19.90
C LYS A 129 1.99 13.41 -20.20
N LYS A 130 1.13 13.43 -21.22
CA LYS A 130 0.37 14.65 -21.58
C LYS A 130 -0.64 14.99 -20.50
N LEU A 131 -1.32 13.99 -19.94
CA LEU A 131 -2.30 14.15 -18.88
C LEU A 131 -1.69 14.84 -17.64
N ILE A 132 -0.56 14.35 -17.10
CA ILE A 132 0.11 15.00 -15.95
C ILE A 132 0.39 16.48 -16.25
N ARG A 133 0.97 16.77 -17.42
CA ARG A 133 1.37 18.14 -17.80
C ARG A 133 0.17 19.07 -17.93
N SER A 134 -0.87 18.60 -18.61
CA SER A 134 -2.11 19.35 -18.82
C SER A 134 -2.81 19.62 -17.50
N VAL A 135 -2.92 18.62 -16.62
CA VAL A 135 -3.51 18.80 -15.28
C VAL A 135 -2.69 19.78 -14.43
N CYS A 136 -1.35 19.70 -14.48
CA CYS A 136 -0.51 20.64 -13.77
C CYS A 136 -0.67 22.08 -14.28
N SER A 137 -0.78 22.25 -15.60
CA SER A 137 -1.02 23.56 -16.22
C SER A 137 -2.41 24.12 -15.86
N GLN A 138 -3.44 23.28 -15.83
CA GLN A 138 -4.82 23.67 -15.54
C GLN A 138 -5.02 24.00 -14.05
N THR A 139 -4.43 23.22 -13.16
CA THR A 139 -4.61 23.37 -11.70
C THR A 139 -3.59 24.33 -11.07
N GLY A 140 -2.48 24.63 -11.76
CA GLY A 140 -1.33 25.34 -11.19
C GLY A 140 -0.61 24.55 -10.09
N ARG A 141 -0.89 23.25 -9.96
CA ARG A 141 -0.33 22.38 -8.92
C ARG A 141 0.42 21.22 -9.56
N LYS A 142 1.53 20.82 -8.93
CA LYS A 142 2.21 19.58 -9.27
C LYS A 142 1.35 18.37 -8.91
N ALA A 143 1.51 17.28 -9.64
CA ALA A 143 0.74 16.05 -9.48
C ALA A 143 1.33 15.10 -8.44
N VAL A 144 0.46 14.30 -7.83
CA VAL A 144 0.84 13.18 -6.98
C VAL A 144 0.57 11.89 -7.73
N VAL A 145 1.54 10.98 -7.76
CA VAL A 145 1.41 9.67 -8.42
C VAL A 145 1.54 8.55 -7.40
N LEU A 146 0.49 7.75 -7.26
CA LEU A 146 0.42 6.63 -6.32
C LEU A 146 0.27 5.32 -7.11
N ILE A 147 1.20 4.38 -6.95
CA ILE A 147 1.16 3.09 -7.63
C ILE A 147 1.13 1.99 -6.56
N ASP A 148 -0.01 1.33 -6.45
CA ASP A 148 -0.19 0.17 -5.56
C ASP A 148 0.03 -1.15 -6.31
N GLU A 149 0.52 -2.14 -5.56
CA GLU A 149 0.91 -3.47 -6.04
C GLU A 149 1.62 -3.48 -7.40
N TYR A 150 2.61 -2.59 -7.60
CA TYR A 150 3.29 -2.35 -8.89
C TYR A 150 3.82 -3.62 -9.60
N ASP A 151 4.12 -4.66 -8.81
CA ASP A 151 4.69 -5.94 -9.21
C ASP A 151 3.64 -7.03 -9.45
N SER A 152 2.36 -6.79 -9.15
CA SER A 152 1.30 -7.79 -9.24
C SER A 152 1.19 -8.44 -10.63
N PRO A 153 1.15 -7.69 -11.75
CA PRO A 153 1.07 -8.32 -13.07
C PRO A 153 2.33 -9.12 -13.43
N LEU A 154 3.51 -8.68 -12.98
CA LEU A 154 4.75 -9.42 -13.19
C LEU A 154 4.79 -10.72 -12.40
N LEU A 155 4.34 -10.69 -11.15
CA LEU A 155 4.34 -11.87 -10.28
C LEU A 155 3.39 -12.96 -10.78
N ALA A 156 2.27 -12.58 -11.41
CA ALA A 156 1.34 -13.52 -12.01
C ALA A 156 1.94 -14.21 -13.25
N HIS A 157 2.71 -13.49 -14.06
CA HIS A 157 3.34 -13.97 -15.30
C HIS A 157 4.79 -14.45 -15.10
N LEU A 158 5.21 -14.70 -13.85
CA LEU A 158 6.60 -15.08 -13.55
C LEU A 158 6.97 -16.46 -14.12
N HIS A 159 5.99 -17.36 -14.25
CA HIS A 159 6.21 -18.77 -14.59
C HIS A 159 5.59 -19.21 -15.92
N ASP A 160 4.87 -18.33 -16.63
CA ASP A 160 4.18 -18.67 -17.88
C ASP A 160 4.92 -18.20 -19.15
N GLY A 161 6.11 -17.61 -18.98
CA GLY A 161 6.95 -17.13 -20.08
C GLY A 161 6.54 -15.79 -20.68
N LYS A 162 5.42 -15.18 -20.25
CA LYS A 162 4.91 -13.91 -20.79
C LYS A 162 5.48 -12.67 -20.11
N LEU A 163 6.35 -12.86 -19.10
CA LEU A 163 7.02 -11.77 -18.40
C LEU A 163 7.74 -10.79 -19.34
N ALA A 164 8.31 -11.29 -20.44
CA ALA A 164 9.01 -10.49 -21.44
C ALA A 164 8.08 -9.53 -22.20
N ASP A 165 6.80 -9.86 -22.33
CA ASP A 165 5.80 -9.06 -23.04
C ASP A 165 5.06 -8.10 -22.10
N VAL A 166 4.84 -8.51 -20.84
CA VAL A 166 4.21 -7.66 -19.80
C VAL A 166 5.13 -6.53 -19.37
N LYS A 167 6.43 -6.81 -19.24
CA LYS A 167 7.40 -5.86 -18.70
C LYS A 167 7.49 -4.55 -19.51
N PRO A 168 7.57 -4.55 -20.86
CA PRO A 168 7.56 -3.32 -21.65
C PRO A 168 6.34 -2.44 -21.42
N VAL A 169 5.15 -3.02 -21.26
CA VAL A 169 3.91 -2.25 -21.01
C VAL A 169 4.01 -1.48 -19.69
N LEU A 170 4.49 -2.14 -18.63
CA LEU A 170 4.68 -1.49 -17.34
C LEU A 170 5.82 -0.45 -17.37
N GLN A 171 6.92 -0.76 -18.06
CA GLN A 171 8.03 0.17 -18.23
C GLN A 171 7.60 1.43 -18.97
N GLU A 172 6.76 1.32 -19.98
CA GLU A 172 6.23 2.46 -20.74
C GLU A 172 5.51 3.46 -19.83
N LEU A 173 4.69 2.97 -18.90
CA LEU A 173 3.97 3.78 -17.91
C LEU A 173 4.93 4.40 -16.89
N TYR A 174 5.76 3.58 -16.24
CA TYR A 174 6.64 4.05 -15.15
C TYR A 174 7.77 4.95 -15.64
N GLN A 175 8.20 4.84 -16.89
CA GLN A 175 9.15 5.78 -17.49
C GLN A 175 8.59 7.20 -17.53
N GLN A 176 7.26 7.37 -17.65
CA GLN A 176 6.66 8.72 -17.68
C GLN A 176 6.74 9.41 -16.34
N VAL A 177 6.79 8.66 -15.24
CA VAL A 177 7.02 9.21 -13.91
C VAL A 177 8.37 9.94 -13.90
N LYS A 178 9.43 9.27 -14.38
CA LYS A 178 10.76 9.90 -14.50
C LYS A 178 10.75 11.15 -15.40
N VAL A 179 10.12 11.05 -16.57
CA VAL A 179 10.12 12.13 -17.56
C VAL A 179 9.32 13.36 -17.09
N ASN A 180 8.46 13.19 -16.09
CA ASN A 180 7.63 14.27 -15.54
C ASN A 180 8.02 14.69 -14.13
N GLU A 181 9.22 14.37 -13.65
CA GLU A 181 9.70 14.73 -12.30
C GLU A 181 9.47 16.21 -11.93
N GLN A 182 9.64 17.15 -12.87
CA GLN A 182 9.39 18.57 -12.62
C GLN A 182 7.91 18.91 -12.33
N TYR A 183 6.98 18.09 -12.81
CA TYR A 183 5.53 18.22 -12.64
C TYR A 183 5.01 17.41 -11.44
N GLU A 184 5.88 16.67 -10.74
CA GLU A 184 5.47 15.78 -9.65
C GLU A 184 5.77 16.39 -8.29
N GLN A 185 4.76 16.41 -7.42
CA GLN A 185 4.87 16.80 -6.01
C GLN A 185 5.38 15.65 -5.16
N PHE A 186 4.86 14.44 -5.44
CA PHE A 186 5.13 13.24 -4.67
C PHE A 186 4.80 12.01 -5.50
N VAL A 187 5.65 11.00 -5.41
CA VAL A 187 5.49 9.70 -6.08
C VAL A 187 5.69 8.61 -5.03
N PHE A 188 4.69 7.76 -4.88
CA PHE A 188 4.75 6.61 -3.98
C PHE A 188 4.45 5.33 -4.73
N ILE A 189 5.36 4.37 -4.65
CA ILE A 189 5.24 3.08 -5.28
C ILE A 189 5.36 1.99 -4.22
N THR A 190 4.45 1.04 -4.23
CA THR A 190 4.43 -0.03 -3.24
C THR A 190 4.15 -1.39 -3.84
N GLY A 191 4.71 -2.44 -3.24
CA GLY A 191 4.59 -3.82 -3.70
C GLY A 191 5.16 -4.84 -2.72
N ILE A 192 5.40 -6.07 -3.18
CA ILE A 192 5.89 -7.16 -2.33
C ILE A 192 7.38 -7.39 -2.54
N SER A 193 7.79 -7.52 -3.80
CA SER A 193 9.12 -7.99 -4.17
C SER A 193 10.01 -6.85 -4.60
N ARG A 194 11.31 -6.97 -4.30
CA ARG A 194 12.35 -6.11 -4.86
C ARG A 194 12.84 -6.59 -6.23
N PHE A 195 12.57 -7.84 -6.59
CA PHE A 195 13.06 -8.43 -7.84
C PHE A 195 12.49 -7.72 -9.07
N SER A 196 11.20 -7.38 -9.00
CA SER A 196 10.52 -6.58 -10.02
C SER A 196 11.11 -5.17 -10.16
N GLN A 197 11.71 -4.62 -9.09
CA GLN A 197 12.37 -3.31 -9.12
C GLN A 197 13.60 -3.29 -10.03
N VAL A 198 14.47 -4.31 -9.93
CA VAL A 198 15.74 -4.32 -10.67
C VAL A 198 15.51 -4.31 -12.18
N SER A 199 14.40 -4.91 -12.63
CA SER A 199 14.10 -5.05 -14.05
C SER A 199 13.27 -3.89 -14.62
N ILE A 200 12.35 -3.32 -13.84
CA ILE A 200 11.46 -2.23 -14.25
C ILE A 200 12.02 -0.84 -13.91
N PHE A 201 12.56 -0.68 -12.70
CA PHE A 201 13.04 0.59 -12.16
C PHE A 201 14.51 0.87 -12.46
N SER A 202 15.15 0.10 -13.35
CA SER A 202 16.36 0.60 -14.03
C SER A 202 16.11 1.96 -14.70
N THR A 203 14.85 2.24 -15.05
CA THR A 203 14.40 3.54 -15.52
C THR A 203 14.30 4.59 -14.41
N LEU A 204 13.81 4.26 -13.21
CA LEU A 204 13.55 5.16 -12.06
C LEU A 204 14.68 5.13 -11.01
N ASN A 205 15.82 5.75 -11.34
CA ASN A 205 17.03 5.76 -10.49
C ASN A 205 16.98 6.72 -9.28
N ASN A 206 15.93 7.53 -9.15
CA ASN A 206 15.73 8.48 -8.04
C ASN A 206 14.80 7.94 -6.94
N LEU A 207 14.28 6.71 -7.07
CA LEU A 207 13.43 6.08 -6.06
C LEU A 207 14.21 5.79 -4.77
N VAL A 208 13.76 6.38 -3.66
CA VAL A 208 14.30 6.07 -2.35
C VAL A 208 13.54 4.90 -1.75
N ASN A 209 14.23 3.77 -1.56
CA ASN A 209 13.66 2.59 -0.91
C ASN A 209 13.68 2.77 0.62
N ILE A 210 12.52 3.04 1.20
CA ILE A 210 12.35 3.20 2.65
C ILE A 210 12.05 1.88 3.38
N SER A 211 12.05 0.75 2.66
CA SER A 211 11.60 -0.52 3.23
C SER A 211 12.45 -0.99 4.42
N MET A 212 13.74 -0.66 4.44
CA MET A 212 14.64 -1.02 5.56
C MET A 212 15.05 0.18 6.42
N ASP A 213 14.41 1.33 6.22
CA ASP A 213 14.75 2.55 6.94
C ASP A 213 14.15 2.50 8.35
N PRO A 214 14.97 2.58 9.42
CA PRO A 214 14.49 2.54 10.80
C PRO A 214 13.44 3.61 11.12
N ARG A 215 13.45 4.74 10.40
CA ARG A 215 12.45 5.82 10.61
C ARG A 215 11.04 5.41 10.18
N PHE A 216 10.92 4.47 9.27
CA PHE A 216 9.67 4.04 8.64
C PHE A 216 9.40 2.54 8.81
N ASP A 217 10.05 1.89 9.77
CA ASP A 217 10.03 0.44 9.92
C ASP A 217 8.61 -0.11 10.17
N ASP A 218 7.83 0.57 11.01
CA ASP A 218 6.43 0.24 11.33
C ASP A 218 5.40 1.08 10.55
N ILE A 219 5.78 1.84 9.50
CA ILE A 219 4.83 2.65 8.72
C ILE A 219 3.66 1.81 8.17
N CYS A 220 3.93 0.51 8.01
CA CYS A 220 3.00 -0.56 7.73
C CYS A 220 3.21 -1.68 8.75
N GLY A 221 2.13 -2.33 9.17
CA GLY A 221 2.14 -3.28 10.28
C GLY A 221 1.67 -2.65 11.60
N ILE A 222 1.59 -3.47 12.65
CA ILE A 222 1.23 -3.03 13.99
C ILE A 222 2.42 -3.37 14.90
N SER A 223 3.04 -2.36 15.51
CA SER A 223 4.11 -2.60 16.49
C SER A 223 3.54 -3.09 17.82
N SER A 224 4.38 -3.71 18.65
CA SER A 224 4.00 -4.12 20.03
C SER A 224 3.32 -3.01 20.82
N ASP A 225 3.87 -1.80 20.81
CA ASP A 225 3.32 -0.65 21.54
C ASP A 225 1.91 -0.28 21.04
N GLU A 226 1.70 -0.33 19.73
CA GLU A 226 0.42 -0.04 19.12
C GLU A 226 -0.59 -1.14 19.36
N LEU A 227 -0.15 -2.40 19.39
CA LEU A 227 -0.99 -3.53 19.72
C LEU A 227 -1.56 -3.37 21.13
N MET A 228 -0.67 -3.08 22.08
CA MET A 228 -1.00 -2.86 23.49
C MET A 228 -1.86 -1.61 23.72
N LYS A 229 -1.62 -0.54 22.96
CA LYS A 229 -2.35 0.72 23.10
C LYS A 229 -3.75 0.66 22.50
N ASN A 230 -3.91 0.07 21.32
CA ASN A 230 -5.15 0.17 20.53
C ASN A 230 -6.06 -1.05 20.70
N PHE A 231 -5.55 -2.20 21.16
CA PHE A 231 -6.29 -3.46 21.14
C PHE A 231 -6.29 -4.20 22.49
N LYS A 232 -5.98 -3.51 23.60
CA LYS A 232 -5.97 -4.08 24.95
C LYS A 232 -7.26 -4.83 25.30
N ASP A 233 -8.41 -4.23 25.00
CA ASP A 233 -9.71 -4.84 25.31
C ASP A 233 -9.92 -6.13 24.50
N GLY A 234 -9.53 -6.14 23.23
CA GLY A 234 -9.60 -7.33 22.37
C GLY A 234 -8.70 -8.46 22.89
N ILE A 235 -7.47 -8.14 23.28
CA ILE A 235 -6.53 -9.12 23.86
C ILE A 235 -7.08 -9.68 25.17
N SER A 236 -7.70 -8.83 26.00
CA SER A 236 -8.30 -9.25 27.27
C SER A 236 -9.48 -10.22 27.04
N GLN A 237 -10.37 -9.91 26.10
CA GLN A 237 -11.47 -10.82 25.74
C GLN A 237 -10.99 -12.15 25.17
N LEU A 238 -9.91 -12.13 24.39
CA LEU A 238 -9.30 -13.35 23.88
C LEU A 238 -8.65 -14.15 25.02
N ALA A 239 -7.98 -13.48 25.97
CA ALA A 239 -7.39 -14.11 27.15
C ALA A 239 -8.43 -14.81 28.03
N GLU A 240 -9.58 -14.16 28.25
CA GLU A 240 -10.74 -14.75 28.96
C GLU A 240 -11.22 -16.02 28.25
N ARG A 241 -11.39 -16.01 26.92
CA ARG A 241 -11.82 -17.20 26.17
C ARG A 241 -10.83 -18.37 26.30
N TYR A 242 -9.54 -18.07 26.42
CA TYR A 242 -8.47 -19.08 26.56
C TYR A 242 -8.12 -19.41 28.01
N ASN A 243 -8.84 -18.85 29.01
CA ASN A 243 -8.57 -19.01 30.44
C ASN A 243 -7.10 -18.77 30.80
N CYS A 244 -6.52 -17.68 30.29
CA CYS A 244 -5.14 -17.29 30.58
C CYS A 244 -5.06 -15.81 30.94
N SER A 245 -3.93 -15.39 31.51
CA SER A 245 -3.67 -13.98 31.80
C SER A 245 -3.49 -13.16 30.52
N PHE A 246 -3.64 -11.84 30.66
CA PHE A 246 -3.39 -10.89 29.57
C PHE A 246 -1.99 -11.07 28.97
N ASP A 247 -0.97 -11.18 29.82
CA ASP A 247 0.42 -11.30 29.38
C ASP A 247 0.67 -12.63 28.66
N GLU A 248 0.09 -13.73 29.14
CA GLU A 248 0.15 -15.02 28.43
C GLU A 248 -0.52 -14.97 27.06
N MET A 249 -1.67 -14.28 26.93
CA MET A 249 -2.33 -14.12 25.64
C MET A 249 -1.50 -13.23 24.70
N TYR A 250 -0.92 -12.14 25.21
CA TYR A 250 -0.02 -11.31 24.43
C TYR A 250 1.18 -12.12 23.90
N GLN A 251 1.81 -12.95 24.74
CA GLN A 251 2.89 -13.84 24.28
C GLN A 251 2.42 -14.88 23.26
N LYS A 252 1.20 -15.42 23.40
CA LYS A 252 0.61 -16.31 22.38
C LYS A 252 0.41 -15.60 21.04
N LEU A 253 -0.11 -14.37 21.05
CA LEU A 253 -0.24 -13.55 19.84
C LEU A 253 1.12 -13.23 19.22
N LYS A 254 2.10 -12.88 20.07
CA LYS A 254 3.49 -12.63 19.66
C LYS A 254 4.06 -13.85 18.95
N ASN A 255 4.11 -15.00 19.63
CA ASN A 255 4.64 -16.23 19.04
C ASN A 255 3.94 -16.69 17.76
N LYS A 256 2.68 -16.27 17.53
CA LYS A 256 1.88 -16.70 16.38
C LYS A 256 1.93 -15.75 15.18
N TYR A 257 2.01 -14.45 15.43
CA TYR A 257 1.79 -13.41 14.40
C TYR A 257 2.91 -12.36 14.33
N ASP A 258 3.84 -12.38 15.28
CA ASP A 258 5.09 -11.62 15.26
C ASP A 258 6.17 -12.36 14.44
N GLY A 259 7.26 -11.66 14.11
CA GLY A 259 8.42 -12.21 13.41
C GLY A 259 8.93 -11.34 12.27
N TYR A 260 8.37 -10.13 12.08
CA TYR A 260 8.78 -9.23 11.02
C TYR A 260 9.61 -8.07 11.58
N HIS A 261 10.87 -8.02 11.15
CA HIS A 261 11.80 -6.93 11.45
C HIS A 261 12.15 -6.23 10.14
N PHE A 262 11.84 -4.94 10.05
CA PHE A 262 12.08 -4.15 8.84
C PHE A 262 13.28 -3.21 8.97
N SER A 263 14.09 -3.35 10.01
CA SER A 263 15.37 -2.67 10.18
C SER A 263 16.22 -3.42 11.21
N TYR A 264 17.50 -3.07 11.34
CA TYR A 264 18.42 -3.76 12.26
C TYR A 264 17.99 -3.64 13.74
N ASP A 265 17.38 -2.51 14.10
CA ASP A 265 16.90 -2.20 15.46
C ASP A 265 15.37 -2.00 15.45
N SER A 266 14.68 -2.77 14.60
CA SER A 266 13.24 -2.62 14.39
C SER A 266 12.46 -3.18 15.55
N LYS A 267 11.34 -2.51 15.87
CA LYS A 267 10.34 -3.08 16.78
C LYS A 267 9.76 -4.36 16.20
N ASP A 268 9.27 -5.23 17.07
CA ASP A 268 8.44 -6.37 16.70
C ASP A 268 7.18 -5.89 15.95
N ILE A 269 7.04 -6.27 14.68
CA ILE A 269 5.91 -5.89 13.83
C ILE A 269 4.99 -7.08 13.56
N PHE A 270 3.75 -6.93 13.98
CA PHE A 270 2.68 -7.90 13.76
C PHE A 270 2.05 -7.72 12.38
N ASN A 271 1.68 -8.84 11.76
CA ASN A 271 0.85 -8.84 10.56
C ASN A 271 -0.58 -8.34 10.91
N PRO A 272 -1.04 -7.19 10.37
CA PRO A 272 -2.32 -6.59 10.72
C PRO A 272 -3.53 -7.51 10.49
N LEU A 273 -3.62 -8.18 9.34
CA LEU A 273 -4.75 -9.07 9.09
C LEU A 273 -4.81 -10.17 10.15
N SER A 274 -3.67 -10.83 10.39
CA SER A 274 -3.66 -12.00 11.24
C SER A 274 -4.02 -11.68 12.69
N VAL A 275 -3.47 -10.59 13.24
CA VAL A 275 -3.78 -10.19 14.62
C VAL A 275 -5.22 -9.68 14.74
N LEU A 276 -5.70 -8.85 13.81
CA LEU A 276 -7.06 -8.33 13.85
C LEU A 276 -8.11 -9.45 13.68
N SER A 277 -7.89 -10.37 12.75
CA SER A 277 -8.75 -11.56 12.60
C SER A 277 -8.75 -12.43 13.85
N SER A 278 -7.60 -12.59 14.51
CA SER A 278 -7.53 -13.34 15.76
C SER A 278 -8.36 -12.71 16.88
N LEU A 279 -8.31 -11.38 17.00
CA LEU A 279 -9.10 -10.65 17.99
C LEU A 279 -10.60 -10.67 17.68
N ASP A 280 -10.98 -10.60 16.41
CA ASP A 280 -12.38 -10.58 15.97
C ASP A 280 -13.06 -11.94 16.10
N PHE A 281 -12.48 -12.99 15.51
CA PHE A 281 -12.98 -14.36 15.61
C PHE A 281 -12.74 -14.98 16.99
N LYS A 282 -11.94 -14.30 17.82
CA LYS A 282 -11.49 -14.74 19.13
C LYS A 282 -10.78 -16.10 19.08
N GLU A 283 -9.90 -16.30 18.10
CA GLU A 283 -9.23 -17.58 17.83
C GLU A 283 -7.79 -17.39 17.36
N LEU A 284 -6.87 -18.26 17.79
CA LEU A 284 -5.47 -18.30 17.35
C LEU A 284 -5.29 -19.21 16.13
N LYS A 285 -5.76 -18.79 14.94
CA LYS A 285 -5.65 -19.54 13.67
C LYS A 285 -4.57 -18.99 12.74
N ASN A 286 -4.20 -19.75 11.71
CA ASN A 286 -3.25 -19.32 10.67
C ASN A 286 -3.93 -18.41 9.62
N PHE A 287 -4.40 -17.24 10.03
CA PHE A 287 -5.07 -16.27 9.13
C PHE A 287 -4.18 -15.76 7.99
N TRP A 288 -2.85 -15.81 8.17
CA TRP A 288 -1.90 -15.51 7.10
C TRP A 288 -1.99 -16.52 5.94
N PHE A 289 -2.40 -17.78 6.20
CA PHE A 289 -2.43 -18.86 5.22
C PHE A 289 -3.78 -18.95 4.48
N GLU A 290 -4.91 -18.86 5.19
CA GLU A 290 -6.25 -19.08 4.61
C GLU A 290 -6.63 -18.09 3.50
N THR A 291 -6.01 -16.91 3.49
CA THR A 291 -6.33 -15.88 2.52
C THR A 291 -5.19 -15.69 1.49
N ALA A 292 -3.98 -16.25 1.71
CA ALA A 292 -2.77 -16.00 0.89
C ALA A 292 -2.56 -16.98 -0.27
N THR A 293 -3.56 -17.76 -0.65
CA THR A 293 -3.42 -18.77 -1.71
C THR A 293 -3.30 -18.15 -3.10
N SER A 294 -2.18 -17.49 -3.37
CA SER A 294 -1.56 -17.56 -4.68
C SER A 294 -1.03 -18.98 -4.84
N SER A 295 -1.45 -19.65 -5.91
CA SER A 295 -0.92 -20.93 -6.42
C SER A 295 0.59 -21.10 -6.19
N TYR A 296 1.36 -20.02 -6.22
CA TYR A 296 2.78 -19.92 -5.85
C TYR A 296 3.22 -20.75 -4.62
N VAL A 297 2.59 -20.59 -3.46
CA VAL A 297 3.02 -21.29 -2.22
C VAL A 297 2.61 -22.78 -2.27
N ILE A 298 1.44 -23.07 -2.82
CA ILE A 298 0.95 -24.44 -2.96
C ILE A 298 1.81 -25.23 -3.96
N ASP A 299 2.17 -24.63 -5.10
CA ASP A 299 2.99 -25.28 -6.12
C ASP A 299 4.44 -25.48 -5.63
N HIS A 300 4.97 -24.55 -4.85
CA HIS A 300 6.29 -24.70 -4.24
C HIS A 300 6.29 -25.78 -3.15
N LEU A 301 5.22 -25.90 -2.35
CA LEU A 301 5.08 -26.99 -1.37
C LEU A 301 4.85 -28.35 -2.04
N LYS A 302 4.15 -28.41 -3.18
CA LYS A 302 3.97 -29.65 -3.96
C LYS A 302 5.26 -30.12 -4.62
N LYS A 303 6.11 -29.20 -5.10
CA LYS A 303 7.39 -29.55 -5.75
C LYS A 303 8.47 -30.04 -4.79
N HIS A 304 8.39 -29.73 -3.49
CA HIS A 304 9.38 -30.11 -2.49
C HIS A 304 8.91 -31.20 -1.52
N ASN A 305 7.67 -31.68 -1.66
CA ASN A 305 7.12 -32.82 -0.90
C ASN A 305 6.78 -34.02 -1.81
N ALA A 306 7.46 -34.15 -2.96
CA ALA A 306 7.37 -35.29 -3.88
C ALA A 306 8.71 -36.01 -3.96
#